data_AF-A0A953TSZ4-F1
#
_entry.id   AF-A0A953TSZ4-F1
#
_cell.length_a   1.000
_cell.length_b   1.000
_cell.length_c   1.000
_cell.angle_alpha   90.00
_cell.angle_beta   90.00
_cell.angle_gamma   90.00
#
_symmetry.space_group_name_H-M   'P 1'
#
loop_
_entity.id
_entity.type
_entity.pdbx_description
1 polymer ?
#
loop_
_entity_poly.entity_id
_entity_poly.type
_entity_poly.pdbx_seq_one_letter_code
_entity_poly.pdbx_strand_id
1 'polypeptide(L)' 'MYASLGLNHSIHHRGQLSMYLRPMGAKVPSIYGESYDARVAREAWAP' A
#
# COMPACT_ATOMS: atom_id res chain seq x y z
N MET A 1 -26.07 4.66 1.99
CA MET A 1 -25.68 5.32 0.72
C MET A 1 -24.37 6.10 0.87
N TYR A 2 -24.27 7.10 1.75
CA TYR A 2 -23.06 7.93 1.89
C TYR A 2 -21.83 7.20 2.41
N ALA A 3 -21.99 6.27 3.36
CA ALA A 3 -20.86 5.48 3.88
C ALA A 3 -20.13 4.68 2.78
N SER A 4 -20.89 4.04 1.89
CA SER A 4 -20.33 3.29 0.77
C SER A 4 -19.57 4.18 -0.21
N LEU A 5 -20.06 5.38 -0.49
CA LEU A 5 -19.36 6.36 -1.34
C LEU A 5 -18.06 6.83 -0.68
N GLY A 6 -18.10 7.15 0.61
CA GLY A 6 -16.92 7.56 1.38
C GLY A 6 -15.84 6.48 1.39
N LEU A 7 -16.22 5.23 1.66
CA LEU A 7 -15.29 4.09 1.65
C LEU A 7 -14.64 3.88 0.28
N ASN A 8 -15.43 3.86 -0.79
CA ASN A 8 -14.90 3.69 -2.16
C ASN A 8 -13.98 4.84 -2.57
N HIS A 9 -14.34 6.07 -2.22
CA HIS A 9 -13.52 7.26 -2.48
C HIS A 9 -12.16 7.17 -1.76
N SER A 10 -12.17 6.86 -0.46
CA SER A 10 -10.94 6.68 0.31
C SER A 10 -10.06 5.55 -0.24
N ILE A 11 -10.64 4.42 -0.64
CA ILE A 11 -9.92 3.30 -1.24
C ILE A 11 -9.28 3.69 -2.58
N HIS A 12 -9.99 4.43 -3.42
CA HIS A 12 -9.52 4.92 -4.71
C HIS A 12 -8.31 5.85 -4.57
N HIS A 13 -8.42 6.88 -3.72
CA HIS A 13 -7.34 7.86 -3.52
C HIS A 13 -6.11 7.28 -2.82
N ARG A 14 -6.30 6.29 -1.93
CA ARG A 14 -5.21 5.45 -1.38
C ARG A 14 -4.38 4.78 -2.47
N GLY A 15 -5.05 4.23 -3.49
CA GLY A 15 -4.39 3.60 -4.64
C GLY A 15 -3.60 4.61 -5.46
N GLN A 16 -4.19 5.77 -5.75
CA GLN A 16 -3.52 6.87 -6.47
C GLN A 16 -2.24 7.33 -5.75
N LEU A 17 -2.32 7.59 -4.44
CA LEU A 17 -1.16 8.02 -3.65
C LEU A 17 -0.02 6.99 -3.71
N SER A 18 -0.34 5.70 -3.59
CA SER A 18 0.65 4.62 -3.63
C SER A 18 1.39 4.53 -4.97
N MET A 19 0.69 4.81 -6.08
CA MET A 19 1.28 4.87 -7.42
C MET A 19 2.26 6.03 -7.57
N TYR A 20 2.06 7.14 -6.88
CA TYR A 20 3.00 8.26 -6.87
C TYR A 20 4.20 8.03 -5.93
N LEU A 21 3.97 7.43 -4.76
CA LEU A 21 5.05 7.19 -3.78
C LEU A 21 6.09 6.20 -4.29
N ARG A 22 5.66 5.15 -5.01
CA ARG A 22 6.56 4.07 -5.49
C ARG A 22 7.69 4.57 -6.42
N PRO A 23 7.43 5.29 -7.52
CA PRO A 23 8.50 5.82 -8.38
C PRO A 23 9.33 6.91 -7.69
N MET A 24 8.80 7.57 -6.66
CA MET A 24 9.54 8.57 -5.85
C MET A 24 10.45 7.94 -4.80
N GLY A 25 10.53 6.61 -4.70
CA GLY A 25 11.33 5.90 -3.69
C GLY A 25 10.83 6.09 -2.24
N ALA A 26 9.63 6.65 -2.06
CA ALA A 26 9.04 6.87 -0.75
C ALA A 26 8.44 5.57 -0.19
N LYS A 27 8.31 5.49 1.15
CA LYS A 27 7.65 4.36 1.80
C LYS A 27 6.18 4.29 1.39
N VAL A 28 5.79 3.19 0.75
CA VAL A 28 4.39 2.92 0.38
C VAL A 28 3.67 2.25 1.56
N PRO A 29 2.48 2.74 1.96
CA PRO A 29 1.69 2.09 3.01
C PRO A 29 1.38 0.63 2.68
N SER A 30 1.43 -0.24 3.68
CA SER A 30 0.98 -1.64 3.54
C SER A 30 -0.54 -1.67 3.40
N ILE A 31 -1.03 -1.91 2.18
CA ILE A 31 -2.47 -1.79 1.91
C ILE A 31 -3.26 -3.09 2.02
N TYR A 32 -2.60 -4.24 1.82
CA TYR A 32 -3.18 -5.59 1.89
C TYR A 32 -2.27 -6.55 2.68
N GLY A 33 -1.39 -6.02 3.52
CA GLY A 33 -0.25 -6.75 4.08
C GLY A 33 1.07 -6.34 3.44
N GLU A 34 2.14 -7.01 3.85
CA GLU A 34 3.48 -6.73 3.33
C GLU A 34 3.53 -6.95 1.81
N SER A 35 4.34 -6.15 1.11
CA SER A 35 4.62 -6.44 -0.30
C SER A 35 5.42 -7.74 -0.42
N TYR A 36 5.36 -8.37 -1.58
CA TYR A 36 6.21 -9.53 -1.87
C TYR A 36 7.69 -9.24 -1.60
N ASP A 37 8.18 -8.08 -2.04
CA ASP A 37 9.58 -7.66 -1.82
C ASP A 37 9.89 -7.47 -0.33
N ALA A 38 8.95 -6.91 0.45
CA ALA A 38 9.12 -6.75 1.88
C ALA A 38 9.14 -8.10 2.61
N ARG A 39 8.30 -9.06 2.19
CA ARG A 39 8.29 -10.42 2.71
C ARG A 39 9.62 -11.13 2.45
N VAL A 40 10.09 -11.08 1.20
CA VAL A 40 11.36 -11.70 0.80
C VAL A 40 12.54 -11.09 1.54
N ALA A 41 12.58 -9.75 1.68
CA ALA A 41 13.63 -9.08 2.43
C ALA A 41 13.65 -9.48 3.91
N ARG A 42 12.48 -9.63 4.54
CA ARG A 42 12.36 -10.11 5.92
C ARG A 42 12.81 -11.57 6.05
N GLU A 43 12.39 -12.45 5.15
CA GLU A 43 12.76 -13.87 5.15
C GLU A 43 14.27 -14.07 4.92
N ALA A 44 14.89 -13.25 4.06
CA ALA A 44 16.34 -13.28 3.83
C ALA A 44 17.16 -12.83 5.06
N TRP A 45 16.54 -12.04 5.94
CA TRP A 45 17.12 -11.56 7.20
C TRP A 45 16.63 -12.34 8.44
N ALA A 46 15.82 -13.39 8.25
CA ALA A 46 15.38 -14.24 9.34
C ALA A 46 16.56 -15.13 9.78
N PRO A 47 16.79 -15.27 11.11
CA PRO A 47 17.89 -16.08 11.65
C PRO A 47 17.73 -17.57 11.35
#